data_AF-A0A9P4W9C0-F1
#
_entry.id   AF-A0A9P4W9C0-F1
#
_cell.length_a   1.000
_cell.length_b   1.000
_cell.length_c   1.000
_cell.angle_alpha   90.00
_cell.angle_beta   90.00
_cell.angle_gamma   90.00
#
_symmetry.space_group_name_H-M   'P 1'
#
loop_
_entity.id
_entity.type
_entity.pdbx_description
1 polymer ?
#
loop_
_entity_poly.entity_id
_entity_poly.type
_entity_poly.pdbx_seq_one_letter_code
_entity_poly.pdbx_strand_id
1 'polypeptide(L)'
;MQLKLLPVLSILSYAVALPTLDSRQAQGNVTCDERLFAQLIGGIQENMFIQKQEMQGLQTLQSLSTQTQANATQSNFQLTQMALADTQNKGIAVRERNQRLADDLQSPSAKGLARVAQEQVTVMLKAKSLKGNGADDLKMLTDLVTRTKDAMTMNEDNIKMVEHGCGK
;
A
#
# COMPACT_ATOMS: atom_id res chain seq x y z
N MET A 1 -41.18 -79.15 1.78
CA MET A 1 -39.76 -79.43 2.07
C MET A 1 -38.93 -78.34 1.38
N GLN A 2 -38.19 -77.54 2.17
CA GLN A 2 -37.06 -76.64 1.82
C GLN A 2 -37.28 -75.63 0.68
N LEU A 3 -37.54 -74.33 0.92
CA LEU A 3 -36.61 -73.24 1.30
C LEU A 3 -35.36 -73.12 0.38
N LYS A 4 -35.27 -72.02 -0.41
CA LYS A 4 -34.27 -70.93 -0.25
C LYS A 4 -34.04 -70.08 -1.52
N LEU A 5 -33.99 -68.77 -1.24
CA LEU A 5 -33.13 -67.69 -1.76
C LEU A 5 -33.16 -67.27 -3.24
N LEU A 6 -33.53 -65.98 -3.42
CA LEU A 6 -33.11 -65.06 -4.47
C LEU A 6 -31.58 -64.97 -4.61
N PRO A 7 -31.05 -64.62 -5.80
CA PRO A 7 -30.67 -63.22 -5.99
C PRO A 7 -30.95 -62.61 -7.37
N VAL A 8 -31.19 -61.31 -7.29
CA VAL A 8 -31.20 -60.24 -8.29
C VAL A 8 -30.04 -60.37 -9.29
N LEU A 9 -30.34 -60.36 -10.60
CA LEU A 9 -29.35 -60.33 -11.68
C LEU A 9 -29.16 -58.89 -12.17
N SER A 10 -27.92 -58.44 -12.09
CA SER A 10 -27.40 -57.10 -12.37
C SER A 10 -27.60 -56.63 -13.82
N ILE A 11 -28.03 -55.38 -13.98
CA ILE A 11 -27.98 -54.65 -15.26
C ILE A 11 -26.55 -54.11 -15.42
N LEU A 12 -25.82 -54.58 -16.43
CA LEU A 12 -24.56 -53.96 -16.86
C LEU A 12 -24.88 -52.64 -17.57
N SER A 13 -24.72 -51.52 -16.85
CA SER A 13 -24.62 -50.19 -17.46
C SER A 13 -23.17 -49.97 -17.91
N TYR A 14 -22.94 -49.92 -19.21
CA TYR A 14 -21.70 -49.38 -19.77
C TYR A 14 -21.71 -47.86 -19.59
N ALA A 15 -21.15 -47.37 -18.49
CA ALA A 15 -20.75 -45.97 -18.38
C ALA A 15 -19.42 -45.80 -19.13
N VAL A 16 -19.48 -45.21 -20.32
CA VAL A 16 -18.28 -44.70 -20.98
C VAL A 16 -17.85 -43.48 -20.17
N ALA A 17 -16.87 -43.66 -19.29
CA ALA A 17 -16.24 -42.55 -18.57
C ALA A 17 -15.49 -41.71 -19.62
N LEU A 18 -16.12 -40.62 -20.05
CA LEU A 18 -15.37 -39.51 -20.64
C LEU A 18 -14.33 -39.09 -19.61
N PRO A 19 -13.05 -38.91 -19.98
CA PRO A 19 -12.09 -38.30 -19.07
C PRO A 19 -12.67 -36.94 -18.72
N THR A 20 -13.10 -36.77 -17.47
CA THR A 20 -13.25 -35.45 -16.88
C THR A 20 -11.90 -34.80 -17.09
N LEU A 21 -11.86 -33.71 -17.87
CA LEU A 21 -10.73 -32.79 -17.89
C LEU A 21 -10.54 -32.37 -16.43
N ASP A 22 -9.64 -33.08 -15.77
CA ASP A 22 -9.11 -32.71 -14.48
C ASP A 22 -8.46 -31.36 -14.77
N SER A 23 -9.16 -30.27 -14.42
CA SER A 23 -8.59 -28.94 -14.32
C SER A 23 -7.59 -28.93 -13.14
N ARG A 24 -6.66 -29.88 -13.14
CA ARG A 24 -5.39 -29.80 -12.43
C ARG A 24 -4.67 -28.64 -13.05
N GLN A 25 -4.90 -27.50 -12.41
CA GLN A 25 -3.90 -26.47 -12.16
C GLN A 25 -2.81 -26.47 -13.22
N ALA A 26 -3.04 -25.72 -14.29
CA ALA A 26 -1.94 -24.95 -14.83
C ALA A 26 -1.48 -24.02 -13.69
N GLN A 27 -0.66 -24.55 -12.78
CA GLN A 27 0.37 -23.77 -12.12
C GLN A 27 1.22 -23.26 -13.28
N GLY A 28 0.78 -22.16 -13.89
CA GLY A 28 1.68 -21.31 -14.64
C GLY A 28 2.79 -21.02 -13.65
N ASN A 29 3.99 -21.50 -13.96
CA ASN A 29 5.21 -21.04 -13.31
C ASN A 29 5.23 -19.52 -13.51
N VAL A 30 4.62 -18.76 -12.59
CA VAL A 30 4.90 -17.35 -12.42
C VAL A 30 6.35 -17.36 -11.98
N THR A 31 7.23 -17.27 -12.97
CA THR A 31 8.66 -17.28 -12.74
C THR A 31 8.90 -16.00 -11.96
N CYS A 32 9.32 -16.11 -10.70
CA CYS A 32 9.59 -14.92 -9.93
C CYS A 32 10.70 -14.14 -10.62
N ASP A 33 10.37 -12.95 -11.10
CA ASP A 33 11.36 -11.99 -11.58
C ASP A 33 11.95 -11.26 -10.38
N GLU A 34 13.01 -11.85 -9.81
CA GLU A 34 13.72 -11.31 -8.64
C GLU A 34 14.13 -9.85 -8.82
N ARG A 35 14.45 -9.44 -10.06
CA ARG A 35 14.82 -8.05 -10.36
C ARG A 35 13.63 -7.12 -10.18
N LEU A 36 12.45 -7.51 -10.64
CA LEU A 36 11.24 -6.69 -10.47
C LEU A 36 10.79 -6.63 -9.00
N PHE A 37 10.93 -7.72 -8.24
CA PHE A 37 10.68 -7.70 -6.80
C PHE A 37 11.67 -6.78 -6.05
N ALA A 38 12.96 -6.83 -6.39
CA ALA A 38 13.95 -5.90 -5.85
C ALA A 38 13.64 -4.44 -6.22
N GLN A 39 13.18 -4.20 -7.46
CA GLN A 39 12.74 -2.88 -7.90
C GLN A 39 11.53 -2.39 -7.09
N LEU A 40 10.58 -3.27 -6.77
CA LEU A 40 9.44 -2.93 -5.93
C LEU A 40 9.89 -2.56 -4.51
N ILE A 41 10.77 -3.35 -3.88
CA ILE A 41 11.34 -3.04 -2.57
C ILE A 41 12.04 -1.68 -2.58
N GLY A 42 12.90 -1.43 -3.58
CA GLY A 42 13.60 -0.15 -3.73
C GLY A 42 12.64 1.03 -3.88
N GLY A 43 11.55 0.85 -4.64
CA GLY A 43 10.49 1.84 -4.76
C GLY A 43 9.75 2.11 -3.45
N ILE A 44 9.50 1.09 -2.62
CA ILE A 44 8.89 1.27 -1.30
C ILE A 44 9.85 2.01 -0.35
N GLN A 45 11.14 1.70 -0.40
CA GLN A 45 12.17 2.43 0.36
C GLN A 45 12.26 3.91 -0.07
N GLU A 46 12.16 4.20 -1.37
CA GLU A 46 12.08 5.58 -1.88
C GLU A 46 10.85 6.31 -1.31
N ASN A 47 9.69 5.66 -1.25
CA ASN A 47 8.48 6.23 -0.64
C ASN A 47 8.72 6.57 0.84
N MET A 48 9.38 5.69 1.59
CA MET A 48 9.74 5.94 3.00
C MET A 48 10.73 7.10 3.15
N PHE A 49 11.68 7.26 2.22
CA PHE A 49 12.59 8.39 2.22
C PHE A 49 11.85 9.72 2.01
N ILE A 50 10.89 9.76 1.10
CA ILE A 50 10.01 10.91 0.89
C ILE A 50 9.16 11.19 2.15
N GLN A 51 8.60 10.15 2.78
CA GLN A 51 7.84 10.32 4.03
C GLN A 51 8.69 10.89 5.18
N LYS A 52 10.00 10.60 5.23
CA LYS A 52 10.91 11.26 6.17
C LYS A 52 11.03 12.77 5.90
N GLN A 53 11.07 13.18 4.63
CA GLN A 53 11.04 14.60 4.26
C GLN A 53 9.69 15.24 4.59
N GLU A 54 8.58 14.53 4.36
CA GLU A 54 7.23 14.98 4.75
C GLU A 54 7.15 15.23 6.27
N MET A 55 7.69 14.33 7.09
CA MET A 55 7.76 14.50 8.55
C MET A 55 8.56 15.73 8.96
N GLN A 56 9.71 15.98 8.34
CA GLN A 56 10.51 17.18 8.61
C GLN A 56 9.73 18.45 8.28
N GLY A 57 9.01 18.49 7.16
CA GLY A 57 8.13 19.62 6.81
C GLY A 57 7.01 19.83 7.83
N LEU A 58 6.34 18.76 8.25
CA LEU A 58 5.27 18.82 9.27
C LEU A 58 5.78 19.31 10.63
N GLN A 59 6.94 18.83 11.10
CA GLN A 59 7.57 19.28 12.34
C GLN A 59 8.02 20.74 12.28
N THR A 60 8.48 21.19 11.11
CA THR A 60 8.80 22.59 10.86
C THR A 60 7.54 23.45 10.94
N LEU A 61 6.43 23.02 10.32
CA LEU A 61 5.14 23.69 10.42
C LEU A 61 4.63 23.75 11.87
N GLN A 62 4.79 22.67 12.66
CA GLN A 62 4.45 22.68 14.10
C GLN A 62 5.20 23.77 14.85
N SER A 63 6.50 23.89 14.58
CA SER A 63 7.37 24.88 15.23
C SER A 63 7.06 26.31 14.79
N LEU A 64 6.56 26.50 13.56
CA LEU A 64 6.15 27.81 13.03
C LEU A 64 4.73 28.20 13.49
N SER A 65 3.83 27.24 13.69
CA SER A 65 2.47 27.49 14.20
C SER A 65 2.46 28.04 15.63
N THR A 66 3.52 27.84 16.41
CA THR A 66 3.63 28.39 17.78
C THR A 66 4.25 29.79 17.82
N GLN A 67 4.74 30.32 16.70
CA GLN A 67 5.37 31.62 16.61
C GLN A 67 4.36 32.72 16.27
N THR A 68 4.50 33.89 16.88
CA THR A 68 3.68 35.07 16.53
C THR A 68 4.09 35.58 15.15
N GLN A 69 3.17 35.65 14.19
CA GLN A 69 3.47 36.08 12.82
C GLN A 69 3.93 37.55 12.80
N ALA A 70 5.12 37.81 12.26
CA ALA A 70 5.54 39.16 11.86
C ALA A 70 5.08 39.43 10.42
N ASN A 71 4.57 40.65 10.17
CA ASN A 71 4.08 41.11 8.86
C ASN A 71 5.15 40.94 7.77
N ALA A 72 4.94 39.99 6.85
CA ALA A 72 5.72 39.82 5.63
C ALA A 72 4.85 39.27 4.49
N THR A 73 5.18 39.62 3.26
CA THR A 73 4.42 39.33 2.02
C THR A 73 4.35 37.83 1.68
N GLN A 74 5.15 36.99 2.35
CA GLN A 74 4.96 35.54 2.44
C GLN A 74 5.57 35.03 3.75
N SER A 75 4.81 34.29 4.56
CA SER A 75 5.31 33.79 5.84
C SER A 75 6.17 32.53 5.65
N ASN A 76 7.14 32.29 6.55
CA ASN A 76 7.91 31.03 6.58
C ASN A 76 7.00 29.80 6.63
N PHE A 77 5.81 29.95 7.23
CA PHE A 77 4.79 28.91 7.26
C PHE A 77 4.31 28.55 5.85
N GLN A 78 3.95 29.54 5.04
CA GLN A 78 3.49 29.33 3.66
C GLN A 78 4.59 28.72 2.79
N LEU A 79 5.84 29.18 2.91
CA LEU A 79 6.97 28.60 2.19
C LEU A 79 7.19 27.12 2.56
N THR A 80 7.11 26.79 3.84
CA THR A 80 7.24 25.40 4.31
C THR A 80 6.07 24.53 3.83
N GLN A 81 4.85 25.06 3.82
CA GLN A 81 3.66 24.36 3.31
C GLN A 81 3.78 24.07 1.81
N MET A 82 4.33 25.00 1.02
CA MET A 82 4.61 24.77 -0.40
C MET A 82 5.67 23.67 -0.60
N ALA A 83 6.79 23.72 0.13
CA ALA A 83 7.83 22.70 0.06
C ALA A 83 7.32 21.30 0.48
N LEU A 84 6.43 21.25 1.47
CA LEU A 84 5.74 20.02 1.87
C LEU A 84 4.85 19.50 0.73
N ALA A 85 4.06 20.35 0.10
CA ALA A 85 3.21 19.97 -1.03
C ALA A 85 4.03 19.42 -2.21
N ASP A 86 5.17 20.04 -2.53
CA ASP A 86 6.08 19.56 -3.58
C ASP A 86 6.67 18.18 -3.24
N THR A 87 7.02 17.97 -1.98
CA THR A 87 7.49 16.66 -1.48
C THR A 87 6.41 15.60 -1.62
N GLN A 88 5.18 15.92 -1.23
CA GLN A 88 4.04 15.01 -1.35
C GLN A 88 3.71 14.67 -2.81
N ASN A 89 3.83 15.63 -3.73
CA ASN A 89 3.66 15.40 -5.16
C ASN A 89 4.71 14.42 -5.72
N LYS A 90 5.97 14.52 -5.29
CA LYS A 90 7.00 13.50 -5.62
C LYS A 90 6.62 12.12 -5.09
N GLY A 91 6.08 12.07 -3.87
CA GLY A 91 5.61 10.83 -3.25
C GLY A 91 4.47 10.15 -4.01
N ILE A 92 3.55 10.91 -4.63
CA ILE A 92 2.48 10.36 -5.47
C ILE A 92 3.07 9.54 -6.62
N ALA A 93 3.99 10.12 -7.40
CA ALA A 93 4.56 9.45 -8.57
C ALA A 93 5.24 8.12 -8.20
N VAL A 94 5.96 8.10 -7.07
CA VAL A 94 6.59 6.89 -6.53
C VAL A 94 5.53 5.85 -6.14
N ARG A 95 4.50 6.24 -5.39
CA ARG A 95 3.42 5.33 -4.95
C ARG A 95 2.64 4.74 -6.11
N GLU A 96 2.33 5.54 -7.13
CA GLU A 96 1.66 5.05 -8.34
C GLU A 96 2.52 4.04 -9.11
N ARG A 97 3.81 4.31 -9.26
CA ARG A 97 4.74 3.38 -9.90
C ARG A 97 4.86 2.08 -9.09
N ASN A 98 4.96 2.17 -7.77
CA ASN A 98 5.01 1.00 -6.89
C ASN A 98 3.72 0.19 -6.96
N GLN A 99 2.54 0.85 -7.00
CA GLN A 99 1.26 0.18 -7.13
C GLN A 99 1.17 -0.57 -8.46
N ARG A 100 1.49 0.08 -9.59
CA ARG A 100 1.51 -0.57 -10.91
C ARG A 100 2.41 -1.80 -10.92
N LEU A 101 3.64 -1.67 -10.41
CA LEU A 101 4.58 -2.78 -10.35
C LEU A 101 4.09 -3.90 -9.42
N ALA A 102 3.49 -3.56 -8.28
CA ALA A 102 2.91 -4.54 -7.38
C ALA A 102 1.73 -5.28 -8.03
N ASP A 103 0.88 -4.59 -8.79
CA ASP A 103 -0.24 -5.20 -9.51
C ASP A 103 0.26 -6.12 -10.63
N ASP A 104 1.25 -5.68 -11.43
CA ASP A 104 1.88 -6.47 -12.50
C ASP A 104 2.52 -7.75 -11.95
N LEU A 105 3.13 -7.66 -10.77
CA LEU A 105 3.74 -8.80 -10.07
C LEU A 105 2.75 -9.65 -9.26
N GLN A 106 1.48 -9.24 -9.18
CA GLN A 106 0.50 -9.82 -8.25
C GLN A 106 1.02 -9.90 -6.81
N SER A 107 1.79 -8.88 -6.40
CA SER A 107 2.49 -8.84 -5.13
C SER A 107 1.50 -8.84 -3.95
N PRO A 108 1.76 -9.61 -2.87
CA PRO A 108 0.93 -9.57 -1.67
C PRO A 108 0.89 -8.18 -1.00
N SER A 109 1.85 -7.31 -1.31
CA SER A 109 1.91 -5.94 -0.80
C SER A 109 0.94 -4.96 -1.48
N ALA A 110 0.34 -5.31 -2.62
CA ALA A 110 -0.47 -4.40 -3.43
C ALA A 110 -1.60 -3.72 -2.62
N LYS A 111 -2.28 -4.46 -1.74
CA LYS A 111 -3.33 -3.91 -0.87
C LYS A 111 -2.79 -2.93 0.18
N GLY A 112 -1.63 -3.22 0.75
CA GLY A 112 -1.00 -2.35 1.73
C GLY A 112 -0.45 -1.06 1.10
N LEU A 113 0.07 -1.15 -0.13
CA LEU A 113 0.49 0.03 -0.91
C LEU A 113 -0.69 0.95 -1.23
N ALA A 114 -1.84 0.38 -1.61
CA ALA A 114 -3.06 1.14 -1.84
C ALA A 114 -3.53 1.88 -0.58
N ARG A 115 -3.45 1.23 0.60
CA ARG A 115 -3.77 1.86 1.88
C ARG A 115 -2.84 3.02 2.21
N VAL A 116 -1.54 2.86 1.99
CA VAL A 116 -0.56 3.95 2.17
C VAL A 116 -0.90 5.14 1.28
N ALA A 117 -1.25 4.90 0.01
CA ALA A 117 -1.65 5.97 -0.91
C ALA A 117 -2.91 6.71 -0.43
N GLN A 118 -3.92 5.99 0.07
CA GLN A 118 -5.16 6.59 0.59
C GLN A 118 -4.92 7.46 1.84
N GLU A 119 -4.12 6.97 2.79
CA GLU A 119 -3.76 7.76 3.98
C GLU A 119 -2.99 9.04 3.58
N GLN A 120 -2.10 8.93 2.59
CA GLN A 120 -1.32 10.07 2.11
C GLN A 120 -2.16 11.14 1.41
N VAL A 121 -3.23 10.77 0.69
CA VAL A 121 -4.20 11.76 0.17
C VAL A 121 -4.84 12.54 1.32
N THR A 122 -5.18 11.87 2.42
CA THR A 122 -5.75 12.55 3.60
C THR A 122 -4.73 13.50 4.23
N VAL A 123 -3.47 13.09 4.34
CA VAL A 123 -2.38 13.93 4.86
C VAL A 123 -2.19 15.17 3.98
N MET A 124 -2.18 15.02 2.66
CA MET A 124 -2.05 16.13 1.71
C MET A 124 -3.19 17.14 1.83
N LEU A 125 -4.44 16.67 1.85
CA LEU A 125 -5.61 17.55 1.93
C LEU A 125 -5.62 18.37 3.23
N LYS A 126 -5.29 17.73 4.35
CA LYS A 126 -5.21 18.39 5.66
C LYS A 126 -4.02 19.36 5.73
N ALA A 127 -2.85 18.97 5.25
CA ALA A 127 -1.68 19.84 5.21
C ALA A 127 -1.93 21.13 4.40
N LYS A 128 -2.64 21.03 3.26
CA LYS A 128 -3.08 22.18 2.47
C LYS A 128 -4.10 23.08 3.17
N SER A 129 -4.86 22.55 4.13
CA SER A 129 -5.88 23.30 4.85
C SER A 129 -5.35 24.12 6.04
N LEU A 130 -4.09 23.90 6.43
CA LEU A 130 -3.45 24.63 7.52
C LEU A 130 -3.32 26.12 7.18
N LYS A 131 -3.52 26.98 8.17
CA LYS A 131 -3.59 28.45 7.99
C LYS A 131 -2.42 29.21 8.64
N GLY A 132 -1.59 28.52 9.41
CA GLY A 132 -0.63 29.11 10.32
C GLY A 132 -1.29 29.83 11.50
N ASN A 133 -2.47 29.40 11.96
CA ASN A 133 -3.33 30.15 12.91
C ASN A 133 -3.22 29.69 14.37
N GLY A 134 -2.08 29.13 14.81
CA GLY A 134 -1.84 28.82 16.22
C GLY A 134 -2.33 27.43 16.64
N ALA A 135 -3.09 27.37 17.75
CA ALA A 135 -3.42 26.12 18.46
C ALA A 135 -4.25 25.12 17.63
N ASP A 136 -5.14 25.60 16.76
CA ASP A 136 -5.99 24.73 15.92
C ASP A 136 -5.14 23.92 14.92
N ASP A 137 -4.19 24.59 14.25
CA ASP A 137 -3.26 23.93 13.35
C ASP A 137 -2.31 22.99 14.09
N LEU A 138 -1.94 23.29 15.34
CA LEU A 138 -1.04 22.44 16.11
C LEU A 138 -1.62 21.04 16.35
N LYS A 139 -2.91 20.95 16.67
CA LYS A 139 -3.60 19.66 16.79
C LYS A 139 -3.61 18.91 15.47
N MET A 140 -3.99 19.60 14.39
CA MET A 140 -4.01 18.99 13.05
C MET A 140 -2.63 18.49 12.64
N LEU A 141 -1.58 19.28 12.86
CA LEU A 141 -0.20 18.92 12.56
C LEU A 141 0.27 17.71 13.37
N THR A 142 -0.12 17.60 14.63
CA THR A 142 0.18 16.43 15.46
C THR A 142 -0.46 15.17 14.87
N ASP A 143 -1.72 15.25 14.45
CA ASP A 143 -2.40 14.15 13.77
C ASP A 143 -1.71 13.78 12.44
N LEU A 144 -1.22 14.77 11.68
CA LEU A 144 -0.53 14.54 10.42
C LEU A 144 0.83 13.85 10.60
N VAL A 145 1.59 14.22 11.63
CA VAL A 145 2.84 13.53 11.98
C VAL A 145 2.58 12.07 12.31
N THR A 146 1.58 11.79 13.15
CA THR A 146 1.21 10.41 13.51
C THR A 146 0.81 9.59 12.27
N ARG A 147 -0.06 10.14 11.41
CA ARG A 147 -0.48 9.45 10.18
C ARG A 147 0.67 9.17 9.22
N THR A 148 1.61 10.11 9.10
CA THR A 148 2.80 9.93 8.25
C THR A 148 3.68 8.81 8.80
N LYS A 149 3.86 8.74 10.12
CA LYS A 149 4.58 7.66 10.80
C LYS A 149 3.88 6.30 10.62
N ASP A 150 2.57 6.25 10.79
CA ASP A 150 1.79 5.01 10.59
C ASP A 150 1.91 4.52 9.14
N ALA A 151 1.88 5.43 8.17
CA ALA A 151 2.08 5.10 6.75
C ALA A 151 3.50 4.59 6.46
N MET A 152 4.52 5.06 7.19
CA MET A 152 5.88 4.50 7.12
C MET A 152 5.92 3.07 7.67
N THR A 153 5.27 2.80 8.81
CA THR A 153 5.15 1.43 9.36
C THR A 153 4.46 0.49 8.37
N MET A 154 3.40 0.95 7.69
CA MET A 154 2.74 0.16 6.65
C MET A 154 3.69 -0.14 5.48
N ASN A 155 4.57 0.78 5.09
CA ASN A 155 5.58 0.52 4.07
C ASN A 155 6.63 -0.51 4.53
N GLU A 156 7.03 -0.51 5.80
CA GLU A 156 7.91 -1.54 6.35
C GLU A 156 7.26 -2.92 6.27
N ASP A 157 5.97 -3.01 6.58
CA ASP A 157 5.21 -4.25 6.46
C ASP A 157 5.04 -4.68 4.99
N ASN A 158 4.84 -3.72 4.08
CA ASN A 158 4.80 -4.00 2.65
C ASN A 158 6.12 -4.59 2.15
N ILE A 159 7.28 -4.08 2.61
CA ILE A 159 8.59 -4.66 2.26
C ILE A 159 8.66 -6.13 2.68
N LYS A 160 8.31 -6.43 3.94
CA LYS A 160 8.30 -7.82 4.44
C LYS A 160 7.39 -8.73 3.60
N MET A 161 6.23 -8.22 3.18
CA MET A 161 5.33 -8.96 2.30
C MET A 161 5.95 -9.24 0.93
N VAL A 162 6.63 -8.27 0.33
CA VAL A 162 7.34 -8.45 -0.96
C VAL A 162 8.45 -9.47 -0.83
N GLU A 163 9.27 -9.39 0.23
CA GLU A 163 10.38 -10.33 0.52
C GLU A 163 9.88 -11.78 0.67
N HIS A 164 8.65 -11.98 1.14
CA HIS A 164 8.05 -13.30 1.30
C HIS A 164 7.24 -13.80 0.09
N GLY A 165 6.97 -12.95 -0.90
CA GLY A 165 6.07 -13.24 -2.03
C GLY A 165 6.73 -13.83 -3.27
N CYS A 166 8.03 -13.65 -3.45
CA CYS A 166 8.77 -14.20 -4.60
C CYS A 166 8.97 -15.72 -4.46
N GLY A 167 8.57 -16.49 -5.48
CA GLY A 167 8.90 -17.92 -5.61
C GLY A 167 8.12 -18.86 -4.68
N LYS A 168 6.94 -18.45 -4.22
CA LYS A 168 5.98 -19.27 -3.45
C LYS A 168 4.66 -19.44 -4.18
#